data_AF-A0A9E5Z8D3-F1
#
_entry.id   AF-A0A9E5Z8D3-F1
#
_cell.length_a   1.000
_cell.length_b   1.000
_cell.length_c   1.000
_cell.angle_alpha   90.00
_cell.angle_beta   90.00
_cell.angle_gamma   90.00
#
_symmetry.space_group_name_H-M   'P 1'
#
loop_
_entity.id
_entity.type
_entity.pdbx_description
1 polymer ?
#
loop_
_entity_poly.entity_id
_entity_poly.type
_entity_poly.pdbx_seq_one_letter_code
_entity_poly.pdbx_strand_id
1 'polypeptide(L)'
;DNIMMGTAKYLSPEQVRGKSLDGRADLYGLGLVLYECLAGKVPFLGETDADTALARLQREPTDLAHLRPSLAPQLVRVIHKLLARNPDHRYATGEETRVALMQAISAQNDHTTSMTPPSGATPPKPLRRVMTSDESSIGHIPGQPVLETALNATPQKNIRKQKNIPAKFFSLPKKTKILGLIVVLLSVAILFVATRSNGSNELAMTDVSSAPVVDLAPVTISRMVSYDPNGDDAQENEAQIWALRDGNPKTVWSTDCYANQFFGTKEYVGVLIELSRATTGTLQVGIKNGPWSLEIYTANGAAPALLEQWGPRSGADYNTRRGVAQFVVSNQTQFVLLVLREVGTSLQCSTKNPYQGIIQDITFNAA
;
A
#
# COMPACT_ATOMS: atom_id res chain seq x y z
N ASP A 1 10.59 -27.77 8.73
CA ASP A 1 9.64 -28.58 7.94
C ASP A 1 8.71 -27.68 7.15
N ASN A 2 8.87 -27.66 5.83
CA ASN A 2 8.23 -26.71 4.91
C ASN A 2 7.35 -27.46 3.88
N ILE A 3 6.33 -28.16 4.36
CA ILE A 3 5.37 -28.91 3.54
C ILE A 3 4.10 -28.07 3.37
N MET A 4 4.19 -26.93 2.68
CA MET A 4 3.00 -26.23 2.16
C MET A 4 3.27 -25.35 0.93
N MET A 5 4.44 -25.47 0.30
CA MET A 5 4.82 -24.69 -0.87
C MET A 5 4.26 -25.32 -2.15
N GLY A 6 3.03 -24.96 -2.53
CA GLY A 6 2.50 -25.29 -3.86
C GLY A 6 0.98 -25.21 -3.95
N THR A 7 0.27 -25.87 -3.05
CA THR A 7 -1.21 -25.95 -3.08
C THR A 7 -1.88 -24.79 -2.32
N ALA A 8 -1.23 -24.24 -1.30
CA ALA A 8 -1.80 -23.17 -0.46
C ALA A 8 -2.09 -21.85 -1.23
N LYS A 9 -1.32 -21.59 -2.29
CA LYS A 9 -1.43 -20.37 -3.12
C LYS A 9 -2.73 -20.28 -3.91
N TYR A 10 -3.45 -21.39 -4.12
CA TYR A 10 -4.68 -21.42 -4.90
C TYR A 10 -5.91 -21.88 -4.10
N LEU A 11 -5.81 -21.93 -2.78
CA LEU A 11 -6.93 -22.31 -1.91
C LEU A 11 -8.02 -21.23 -1.88
N SER A 12 -9.26 -21.69 -1.96
CA SER A 12 -10.46 -20.87 -1.76
C SER A 12 -10.68 -20.49 -0.28
N PRO A 13 -11.44 -19.40 0.00
CA PRO A 13 -11.73 -18.97 1.37
C PRO A 13 -12.44 -20.02 2.24
N GLU A 14 -13.20 -20.92 1.64
CA GLU A 14 -13.87 -22.04 2.31
C GLU A 14 -12.91 -23.19 2.62
N GLN A 15 -11.93 -23.47 1.75
CA GLN A 15 -10.86 -24.45 2.01
C GLN A 15 -9.96 -23.99 3.16
N VAL A 16 -9.56 -22.71 3.18
CA VAL A 16 -8.74 -22.15 4.27
C VAL A 16 -9.48 -22.21 5.62
N ARG A 17 -10.82 -22.11 5.62
CA ARG A 17 -11.65 -22.22 6.82
C ARG A 17 -12.04 -23.66 7.18
N GLY A 18 -11.70 -24.65 6.36
CA GLY A 18 -12.13 -26.04 6.56
C GLY A 18 -13.65 -26.26 6.45
N LYS A 19 -14.34 -25.48 5.62
CA LYS A 19 -15.79 -25.63 5.37
C LYS A 19 -16.06 -26.72 4.31
N SER A 20 -17.31 -27.17 4.22
CA SER A 20 -17.77 -28.03 3.13
C SER A 20 -17.50 -27.39 1.78
N LEU A 21 -16.96 -28.18 0.84
CA LEU A 21 -16.56 -27.73 -0.48
C LEU A 21 -17.58 -28.19 -1.53
N ASP A 22 -17.79 -27.35 -2.54
CA ASP A 22 -18.46 -27.72 -3.78
C ASP A 22 -17.60 -27.24 -4.97
N GLY A 23 -18.08 -27.46 -6.20
CA GLY A 23 -17.33 -27.12 -7.42
C GLY A 23 -16.97 -25.63 -7.55
N ARG A 24 -17.56 -24.73 -6.76
CA ARG A 24 -17.24 -23.29 -6.78
C ARG A 24 -15.90 -22.99 -6.10
N ALA A 25 -15.36 -23.91 -5.30
CA ALA A 25 -14.00 -23.83 -4.78
C ALA A 25 -12.98 -23.92 -5.92
N ASP A 26 -13.19 -24.82 -6.88
CA ASP A 26 -12.34 -24.97 -8.07
C ASP A 26 -12.45 -23.74 -8.98
N LEU A 27 -13.66 -23.17 -9.11
CA LEU A 27 -13.87 -21.93 -9.87
C LEU A 27 -13.10 -20.74 -9.27
N TYR A 28 -12.97 -20.66 -7.95
CA TYR A 28 -12.15 -19.65 -7.29
C TYR A 28 -10.65 -19.87 -7.59
N GLY A 29 -10.19 -21.12 -7.50
CA GLY A 29 -8.82 -21.48 -7.86
C GLY A 29 -8.50 -21.13 -9.32
N LEU A 30 -9.43 -21.41 -10.24
CA LEU A 30 -9.34 -20.98 -11.64
C LEU A 30 -9.26 -19.45 -11.76
N GLY A 31 -10.06 -18.71 -11.00
CA GLY A 31 -10.00 -17.25 -10.95
C GLY A 31 -8.61 -16.73 -10.55
N LEU A 32 -7.95 -17.38 -9.58
CA LEU A 32 -6.58 -17.03 -9.17
C LEU A 32 -5.56 -17.32 -10.27
N VAL A 33 -5.67 -18.46 -10.94
CA VAL A 33 -4.78 -18.83 -12.06
C VAL A 33 -4.95 -17.84 -13.22
N LEU A 34 -6.18 -17.54 -13.63
CA LEU A 34 -6.45 -16.57 -14.69
C LEU A 34 -5.92 -15.18 -14.35
N TYR A 35 -6.11 -14.75 -13.10
CA TYR A 35 -5.56 -13.49 -12.62
C TYR A 35 -4.04 -13.49 -12.74
N GLU A 36 -3.36 -14.52 -12.23
CA GLU A 36 -1.91 -14.61 -12.26
C GLU A 36 -1.34 -14.70 -13.68
N CYS A 37 -1.99 -15.43 -14.59
CA CYS A 37 -1.59 -15.46 -15.99
C CYS A 37 -1.63 -14.08 -16.66
N LEU A 38 -2.54 -13.20 -16.24
CA LEU A 38 -2.72 -11.87 -16.84
C LEU A 38 -1.89 -10.79 -16.13
N ALA A 39 -1.76 -10.87 -14.80
CA ALA A 39 -1.05 -9.90 -13.97
C ALA A 39 0.41 -10.27 -13.67
N GLY A 40 0.82 -11.51 -13.92
CA GLY A 40 2.12 -12.07 -13.53
C GLY A 40 2.26 -12.36 -12.03
N LYS A 41 1.22 -12.08 -11.23
CA LYS A 41 1.20 -12.28 -9.76
C LYS A 41 -0.23 -12.51 -9.28
N VAL A 42 -0.38 -13.13 -8.11
CA VAL A 42 -1.69 -13.37 -7.47
C VAL A 42 -2.31 -12.10 -6.86
N PRO A 43 -3.65 -12.02 -6.75
CA PRO A 43 -4.35 -10.83 -6.25
C PRO A 43 -4.25 -10.61 -4.73
N PHE A 44 -3.70 -11.58 -3.99
CA PHE A 44 -3.52 -11.51 -2.55
C PHE A 44 -2.05 -11.72 -2.24
N LEU A 45 -1.42 -10.71 -1.66
CA LEU A 45 -0.05 -10.76 -1.18
C LEU A 45 -0.06 -10.68 0.35
N GLY A 46 0.73 -11.55 0.98
CA GLY A 46 1.02 -11.57 2.41
C GLY A 46 2.50 -11.88 2.62
N GLU A 47 3.02 -11.55 3.80
CA GLU A 47 4.44 -11.74 4.14
C GLU A 47 4.83 -13.23 4.20
N THR A 48 3.85 -14.10 4.51
CA THR A 48 3.96 -15.55 4.44
C THR A 48 2.82 -16.19 3.63
N ASP A 49 2.96 -17.48 3.31
CA ASP A 49 1.88 -18.27 2.70
C ASP A 49 0.63 -18.30 3.58
N ALA A 50 0.81 -18.31 4.91
CA ALA A 50 -0.27 -18.25 5.87
C ALA A 50 -0.98 -16.89 5.85
N ASP A 51 -0.23 -15.78 5.77
CA ASP A 51 -0.80 -14.43 5.64
C ASP A 51 -1.54 -14.24 4.32
N THR A 52 -1.02 -14.84 3.26
CA THR A 52 -1.66 -14.87 1.95
C THR A 52 -2.97 -15.67 1.99
N ALA A 53 -3.01 -16.80 2.71
CA ALA A 53 -4.25 -17.55 2.93
C ALA A 53 -5.27 -16.77 3.78
N LEU A 54 -4.81 -16.09 4.83
CA LEU A 54 -5.64 -15.26 5.68
C LEU A 54 -6.20 -14.04 4.92
N ALA A 55 -5.40 -13.46 4.02
CA ALA A 55 -5.80 -12.35 3.15
C ALA A 55 -7.10 -12.64 2.38
N ARG A 56 -7.23 -13.86 1.84
CA ARG A 56 -8.41 -14.30 1.08
C ARG A 56 -9.69 -14.31 1.92
N LEU A 57 -9.57 -14.36 3.25
CA LEU A 57 -10.71 -14.34 4.17
C LEU A 57 -11.15 -12.91 4.53
N GLN A 58 -10.23 -11.95 4.44
CA GLN A 58 -10.38 -10.63 5.07
C GLN A 58 -10.39 -9.48 4.06
N ARG A 59 -9.68 -9.64 2.94
CA ARG A 59 -9.44 -8.62 1.93
C ARG A 59 -10.11 -8.98 0.61
N GLU A 60 -10.39 -7.97 -0.19
CA GLU A 60 -10.79 -8.12 -1.58
C GLU A 60 -9.56 -8.27 -2.48
N PRO A 61 -9.66 -8.95 -3.64
CA PRO A 61 -8.54 -9.10 -4.57
C PRO A 61 -8.11 -7.74 -5.13
N THR A 62 -6.80 -7.54 -5.32
CA THR A 62 -6.28 -6.37 -6.04
C THR A 62 -6.95 -6.26 -7.41
N ASP A 63 -7.40 -5.07 -7.80
CA ASP A 63 -8.14 -4.93 -9.06
C ASP A 63 -7.26 -5.21 -10.29
N LEU A 64 -7.61 -6.25 -11.06
CA LEU A 64 -6.95 -6.60 -12.30
C LEU A 64 -7.02 -5.48 -13.36
N ALA A 65 -8.08 -4.67 -13.39
CA ALA A 65 -8.16 -3.54 -14.31
C ALA A 65 -7.07 -2.50 -14.07
N HIS A 66 -6.62 -2.34 -12.81
CA HIS A 66 -5.53 -1.42 -12.47
C HIS A 66 -4.17 -1.98 -12.94
N LEU A 67 -3.95 -3.29 -12.82
CA LEU A 67 -2.68 -3.92 -13.24
C LEU A 67 -2.59 -4.09 -14.76
N ARG A 68 -3.73 -4.29 -15.43
CA ARG A 68 -3.80 -4.55 -16.87
C ARG A 68 -4.95 -3.76 -17.52
N PRO A 69 -4.80 -2.43 -17.70
CA PRO A 69 -5.86 -1.59 -18.26
C PRO A 69 -6.25 -1.92 -19.71
N SER A 70 -5.39 -2.62 -20.45
CA SER A 70 -5.66 -3.08 -21.81
C SER A 70 -6.63 -4.28 -21.87
N LEU A 71 -6.96 -4.89 -20.73
CA LEU A 71 -7.92 -5.99 -20.70
C LEU A 71 -9.34 -5.47 -20.88
N ALA A 72 -10.18 -6.31 -21.49
CA ALA A 72 -11.60 -6.05 -21.58
C ALA A 72 -12.19 -5.84 -20.17
N PRO A 73 -12.97 -4.76 -19.93
CA PRO A 73 -13.67 -4.59 -18.68
C PRO A 73 -14.58 -5.80 -18.36
N GLN A 74 -15.13 -6.44 -19.38
CA GLN A 74 -15.92 -7.66 -19.27
C GLN A 74 -15.10 -8.82 -18.69
N LEU A 75 -13.88 -9.03 -19.20
CA LEU A 75 -12.99 -10.10 -18.75
C LEU A 75 -12.55 -9.88 -17.30
N VAL A 76 -12.23 -8.64 -16.94
CA VAL A 76 -11.91 -8.25 -15.57
C VAL A 76 -13.08 -8.56 -14.63
N ARG A 77 -14.32 -8.24 -15.02
CA ARG A 77 -15.50 -8.56 -14.20
C ARG A 77 -15.72 -10.05 -14.01
N VAL A 78 -15.51 -10.87 -15.05
CA VAL A 78 -15.62 -12.32 -14.94
C VAL A 78 -14.61 -12.87 -13.93
N ILE A 79 -13.35 -12.43 -14.02
CA ILE A 79 -12.28 -12.87 -13.11
C ILE A 79 -12.57 -12.45 -11.67
N HIS A 80 -13.00 -11.20 -11.43
CA HIS A 80 -13.36 -10.74 -10.08
C HIS A 80 -14.60 -11.43 -9.52
N LYS A 81 -15.58 -11.79 -10.35
CA LYS A 81 -16.74 -12.59 -9.91
C LYS A 81 -16.31 -13.99 -9.46
N LEU A 82 -15.32 -14.61 -10.14
CA LEU A 82 -14.74 -15.89 -9.70
C LEU A 82 -14.01 -15.76 -8.35
N LEU A 83 -13.39 -14.60 -8.09
CA LEU A 83 -12.65 -14.31 -6.86
C LEU A 83 -13.51 -13.82 -5.68
N ALA A 84 -14.85 -13.85 -5.81
CA ALA A 84 -15.73 -13.43 -4.73
C ALA A 84 -15.56 -14.31 -3.48
N ARG A 85 -15.47 -13.67 -2.30
CA ARG A 85 -15.27 -14.40 -1.03
C ARG A 85 -16.42 -15.33 -0.66
N ASN A 86 -17.66 -14.94 -0.97
CA ASN A 86 -18.85 -15.78 -0.79
C ASN A 86 -19.05 -16.66 -2.05
N PRO A 87 -19.06 -18.00 -1.93
CA PRO A 87 -19.33 -18.89 -3.07
C PRO A 87 -20.65 -18.57 -3.80
N ASP A 88 -21.67 -18.07 -3.11
CA ASP A 88 -22.96 -17.71 -3.73
C ASP A 88 -22.88 -16.49 -4.66
N HIS A 89 -21.80 -15.72 -4.59
CA HIS A 89 -21.57 -14.57 -5.48
C HIS A 89 -20.73 -14.95 -6.71
N ARG A 90 -20.23 -16.19 -6.77
CA ARG A 90 -19.49 -16.72 -7.91
C ARG A 90 -20.46 -17.27 -8.96
N TYR A 91 -19.91 -17.74 -10.08
CA TYR A 91 -20.65 -18.57 -11.02
C TYR A 91 -21.04 -19.90 -10.36
N ALA A 92 -22.24 -20.39 -10.64
CA ALA A 92 -22.74 -21.63 -10.06
C ALA A 92 -22.06 -22.86 -10.66
N THR A 93 -21.66 -22.79 -11.93
CA THR A 93 -21.08 -23.93 -12.67
C THR A 93 -19.92 -23.52 -13.56
N GLY A 94 -19.10 -24.50 -13.95
CA GLY A 94 -18.06 -24.31 -14.96
C GLY A 94 -18.63 -23.90 -16.33
N GLU A 95 -19.83 -24.38 -16.68
CA GLU A 95 -20.50 -24.00 -17.93
C GLU A 95 -20.90 -22.53 -17.94
N GLU A 96 -21.47 -22.01 -16.85
CA GLU A 96 -21.78 -20.59 -16.71
C GLU A 96 -20.51 -19.72 -16.81
N THR A 97 -19.41 -20.18 -16.20
CA THR A 97 -18.10 -19.52 -16.27
C THR A 97 -17.55 -19.49 -17.70
N ARG A 98 -17.64 -20.62 -18.42
CA ARG A 98 -17.20 -20.76 -19.81
C ARG A 98 -17.96 -19.81 -20.73
N VAL A 99 -19.29 -19.75 -20.61
CA VAL A 99 -20.14 -18.83 -21.38
C VAL A 99 -19.74 -17.37 -21.11
N ALA A 100 -19.56 -17.00 -19.84
CA ALA A 100 -19.15 -15.64 -19.47
C ALA A 100 -17.77 -15.25 -20.02
N LEU A 101 -16.80 -16.17 -19.98
CA LEU A 101 -15.46 -15.94 -20.57
C LEU A 101 -15.54 -15.77 -22.10
N MET A 102 -16.31 -16.61 -22.80
CA MET A 102 -16.49 -16.49 -24.26
C MET A 102 -17.16 -15.18 -24.66
N GLN A 103 -18.16 -14.74 -23.91
CA GLN A 103 -18.81 -13.44 -24.13
C GLN A 103 -17.83 -12.29 -23.90
N ALA A 104 -17.01 -12.35 -22.86
CA ALA A 104 -16.00 -11.33 -22.56
C ALA A 104 -14.93 -11.21 -23.67
N ILE A 105 -14.52 -12.33 -24.27
CA ILE A 105 -13.57 -12.37 -25.39
C ILE A 105 -14.24 -11.85 -26.68
N SER A 106 -15.46 -12.28 -26.97
CA SER A 106 -16.18 -11.87 -28.19
C SER A 106 -16.46 -10.36 -28.20
N ALA A 107 -16.81 -9.78 -27.05
CA ALA A 107 -17.03 -8.34 -26.90
C ALA A 107 -15.76 -7.48 -27.12
N GLN A 108 -14.55 -8.05 -27.06
CA GLN A 108 -13.33 -7.31 -27.47
C GLN A 108 -13.20 -7.20 -28.99
N ASN A 109 -13.64 -8.22 -29.72
CA ASN A 109 -13.53 -8.24 -31.18
C ASN A 109 -14.48 -7.23 -31.83
N ASP A 110 -15.55 -6.82 -31.14
CA ASP A 110 -16.47 -5.79 -31.60
C ASP A 110 -15.92 -4.36 -31.43
N HIS A 111 -14.88 -4.15 -30.62
CA HIS A 111 -14.28 -2.82 -30.37
C HIS A 111 -13.16 -2.41 -31.34
N THR A 112 -12.86 -3.21 -32.38
CA THR A 112 -12.02 -2.73 -33.50
C THR A 112 -12.83 -2.07 -34.63
N THR A 113 -14.15 -1.92 -34.46
CA THR A 113 -14.99 -1.15 -35.38
C THR A 113 -15.90 -0.21 -34.58
N SER A 114 -15.90 1.08 -34.95
CA SER A 114 -16.81 2.14 -34.48
C SER A 114 -16.33 3.01 -33.31
N MET A 115 -15.28 3.80 -33.56
CA MET A 115 -15.40 5.24 -33.28
C MET A 115 -16.20 5.84 -34.45
N THR A 116 -17.52 5.90 -34.32
CA THR A 116 -18.36 6.72 -35.21
C THR A 116 -18.44 8.12 -34.60
N PRO A 117 -17.93 9.18 -35.28
CA PRO A 117 -18.20 10.56 -34.88
C PRO A 117 -19.70 10.86 -34.93
N PRO A 118 -20.23 11.81 -34.15
CA PRO A 118 -21.65 12.16 -34.17
C PRO A 118 -21.93 13.01 -35.42
N SER A 119 -22.01 12.36 -36.57
CA SER A 119 -22.75 12.83 -37.73
C SER A 119 -23.00 11.64 -38.64
N GLY A 120 -24.26 11.34 -38.94
CA GLY A 120 -24.70 10.19 -39.74
C GLY A 120 -24.32 10.29 -41.22
N ALA A 121 -23.02 10.39 -41.51
CA ALA A 121 -22.46 10.31 -42.84
C ALA A 121 -21.69 9.00 -42.99
N THR A 122 -22.11 8.18 -43.95
CA THR A 122 -21.48 6.93 -44.35
C THR A 122 -19.98 7.16 -44.62
N PRO A 123 -19.06 6.31 -44.10
CA PRO A 123 -17.64 6.48 -44.37
C PRO A 123 -17.36 6.36 -45.87
N PRO A 124 -16.51 7.24 -46.45
CA PRO A 124 -16.25 7.22 -47.88
C PRO A 124 -15.34 6.05 -48.23
N LYS A 125 -15.61 5.43 -49.39
CA LYS A 125 -14.67 4.52 -50.06
C LYS A 125 -13.36 5.30 -50.30
N PRO A 126 -12.16 4.73 -50.06
CA PRO A 126 -10.92 5.49 -50.25
C PRO A 126 -10.79 5.90 -51.72
N LEU A 127 -10.93 7.21 -51.99
CA LEU A 127 -10.83 7.77 -53.32
C LEU A 127 -9.39 8.20 -53.61
N ARG A 128 -8.95 7.78 -54.79
CA ARG A 128 -7.68 8.07 -55.42
C ARG A 128 -7.46 9.60 -55.51
N ARG A 129 -6.31 10.05 -55.02
CA ARG A 129 -5.81 11.43 -55.00
C ARG A 129 -5.83 12.09 -56.38
N VAL A 130 -6.41 13.29 -56.48
CA VAL A 130 -6.03 14.36 -57.45
C VAL A 130 -6.21 15.74 -56.77
N MET A 131 -5.24 16.64 -56.96
CA MET A 131 -5.20 18.07 -56.57
C MET A 131 -6.35 18.88 -57.23
N THR A 132 -6.82 20.06 -56.79
CA THR A 132 -6.13 21.34 -56.47
C THR A 132 -7.05 22.33 -55.72
N SER A 133 -6.41 23.32 -55.07
CA SER A 133 -6.74 24.76 -54.88
C SER A 133 -8.00 25.20 -54.11
N ASP A 134 -7.73 25.91 -52.98
CA ASP A 134 -8.26 27.21 -52.51
C ASP A 134 -9.80 27.34 -52.34
N GLU A 135 -10.40 28.02 -51.35
CA GLU A 135 -10.00 29.14 -50.51
C GLU A 135 -11.07 29.36 -49.41
N SER A 136 -10.64 29.78 -48.22
CA SER A 136 -11.28 30.81 -47.36
C SER A 136 -12.68 30.65 -46.71
N SER A 137 -12.68 30.96 -45.39
CA SER A 137 -13.58 31.91 -44.69
C SER A 137 -14.63 31.43 -43.67
N ILE A 138 -14.38 31.79 -42.39
CA ILE A 138 -15.22 32.54 -41.40
C ILE A 138 -16.65 32.02 -41.11
N GLY A 139 -17.22 31.87 -39.90
CA GLY A 139 -16.90 32.24 -38.51
C GLY A 139 -18.21 32.30 -37.67
N HIS A 140 -18.08 32.41 -36.33
CA HIS A 140 -19.01 32.99 -35.32
C HIS A 140 -20.14 32.15 -34.62
N ILE A 141 -20.30 32.43 -33.31
CA ILE A 141 -21.22 31.89 -32.26
C ILE A 141 -22.14 33.06 -31.80
N PRO A 142 -23.39 32.89 -31.28
CA PRO A 142 -23.63 33.05 -29.80
C PRO A 142 -24.94 32.45 -29.16
N GLY A 143 -24.90 32.13 -27.84
CA GLY A 143 -25.88 32.59 -26.80
C GLY A 143 -27.14 31.79 -26.33
N GLN A 144 -27.07 31.16 -25.13
CA GLN A 144 -27.96 31.09 -23.88
C GLN A 144 -29.52 31.00 -23.94
N PRO A 145 -30.36 30.77 -22.84
CA PRO A 145 -30.14 30.50 -21.37
C PRO A 145 -31.04 29.42 -20.63
N VAL A 146 -30.61 29.02 -19.40
CA VAL A 146 -31.25 28.78 -18.05
C VAL A 146 -32.71 28.27 -17.81
N LEU A 147 -32.94 27.28 -16.90
CA LEU A 147 -33.74 27.39 -15.61
C LEU A 147 -33.80 26.10 -14.73
N GLU A 148 -33.74 26.30 -13.40
CA GLU A 148 -33.82 25.37 -12.25
C GLU A 148 -35.23 24.86 -11.87
N THR A 149 -35.30 23.83 -11.01
CA THR A 149 -36.15 23.62 -9.77
C THR A 149 -36.30 22.09 -9.49
N ALA A 150 -36.54 21.50 -8.31
CA ALA A 150 -36.03 21.55 -6.93
C ALA A 150 -36.77 20.42 -6.13
N LEU A 151 -36.06 19.76 -5.19
CA LEU A 151 -36.45 19.09 -3.91
C LEU A 151 -37.62 18.08 -3.77
N ASN A 152 -37.31 16.91 -3.16
CA ASN A 152 -37.85 16.38 -1.87
C ASN A 152 -37.26 14.97 -1.57
N ALA A 153 -36.44 14.76 -0.53
CA ALA A 153 -36.73 14.43 0.90
C ALA A 153 -36.82 12.89 1.21
N THR A 154 -35.91 12.41 2.08
CA THR A 154 -35.71 10.99 2.48
C THR A 154 -36.02 10.78 3.99
N PRO A 155 -36.60 9.64 4.43
CA PRO A 155 -36.87 9.39 5.86
C PRO A 155 -35.68 8.74 6.62
N GLN A 156 -35.53 9.11 7.90
CA GLN A 156 -34.58 8.57 8.89
C GLN A 156 -34.98 7.17 9.40
N LYS A 157 -33.99 6.32 9.73
CA LYS A 157 -34.22 5.06 10.47
C LYS A 157 -33.30 4.92 11.69
N ASN A 158 -33.92 4.42 12.74
CA ASN A 158 -33.52 4.37 14.15
C ASN A 158 -32.27 3.54 14.48
N ILE A 159 -31.46 4.07 15.41
CA ILE A 159 -30.36 3.40 16.11
C ILE A 159 -30.93 2.48 17.19
N ARG A 160 -30.63 1.17 17.12
CA ARG A 160 -30.89 0.21 18.22
C ARG A 160 -29.56 -0.14 18.91
N LYS A 161 -29.44 0.24 20.19
CA LYS A 161 -28.34 -0.12 21.11
C LYS A 161 -28.21 -1.65 21.22
N GLN A 162 -27.00 -2.19 21.05
CA GLN A 162 -26.67 -3.57 21.40
C GLN A 162 -25.82 -3.62 22.67
N LYS A 163 -26.30 -4.40 23.64
CA LYS A 163 -25.77 -4.59 24.99
C LYS A 163 -24.42 -5.31 25.00
N ASN A 164 -23.58 -4.88 25.95
CA ASN A 164 -22.33 -5.52 26.38
C ASN A 164 -22.55 -6.97 26.85
N ILE A 165 -21.63 -7.87 26.47
CA ILE A 165 -21.45 -9.19 27.09
C ILE A 165 -19.97 -9.28 27.54
N PRO A 166 -19.66 -9.62 28.80
CA PRO A 166 -18.29 -9.73 29.28
C PRO A 166 -17.67 -11.09 28.94
N ALA A 167 -16.41 -11.07 28.47
CA ALA A 167 -15.61 -12.27 28.24
C ALA A 167 -15.12 -12.85 29.58
N LYS A 168 -15.49 -14.10 29.90
CA LYS A 168 -14.93 -14.87 31.01
C LYS A 168 -13.70 -15.64 30.54
N PHE A 169 -12.57 -15.34 31.19
CA PHE A 169 -11.34 -16.11 31.21
C PHE A 169 -11.58 -17.55 31.70
N PHE A 170 -11.03 -18.54 30.99
CA PHE A 170 -10.84 -19.90 31.51
C PHE A 170 -9.34 -20.20 31.58
N SER A 171 -8.85 -20.39 32.80
CA SER A 171 -7.51 -20.86 33.13
C SER A 171 -7.51 -22.39 33.27
N LEU A 172 -6.46 -23.05 32.79
CA LEU A 172 -6.21 -24.49 32.97
C LEU A 172 -4.92 -24.71 33.76
N PRO A 173 -4.89 -25.64 34.73
CA PRO A 173 -3.75 -25.85 35.63
C PRO A 173 -2.78 -26.89 35.05
N LYS A 174 -1.47 -26.69 35.24
CA LYS A 174 -0.47 -27.73 34.97
C LYS A 174 0.26 -28.10 36.26
N LYS A 175 -0.02 -29.30 36.76
CA LYS A 175 0.83 -30.00 37.73
C LYS A 175 1.94 -30.76 36.98
N THR A 176 3.08 -30.90 37.66
CA THR A 176 4.20 -31.82 37.43
C THR A 176 5.10 -31.59 36.20
N LYS A 177 6.31 -31.10 36.47
CA LYS A 177 7.63 -31.67 36.09
C LYS A 177 8.76 -30.71 36.54
N ILE A 178 8.89 -30.51 37.86
CA ILE A 178 10.01 -29.79 38.48
C ILE A 178 10.80 -30.83 39.28
N LEU A 179 11.69 -31.56 38.60
CA LEU A 179 12.75 -32.32 39.28
C LEU A 179 13.93 -32.66 38.35
N GLY A 180 13.72 -32.68 37.02
CA GLY A 180 14.80 -32.97 36.06
C GLY A 180 15.74 -31.79 35.73
N LEU A 181 15.32 -30.54 35.95
CA LEU A 181 16.07 -29.35 35.52
C LEU A 181 17.22 -28.98 36.48
N ILE A 182 17.10 -29.32 37.77
CA ILE A 182 18.07 -28.94 38.81
C ILE A 182 19.36 -29.77 38.71
N VAL A 183 19.26 -31.04 38.29
CA VAL A 183 20.44 -31.92 38.15
C VAL A 183 21.28 -31.54 36.92
N VAL A 184 20.64 -31.08 35.83
CA VAL A 184 21.34 -30.62 34.63
C VAL A 184 22.07 -29.29 34.89
N LEU A 185 21.45 -28.34 35.60
CA LEU A 185 22.08 -27.06 35.92
C LEU A 185 23.27 -27.17 36.88
N LEU A 186 23.23 -28.10 37.85
CA LEU A 186 24.35 -28.36 38.75
C LEU A 186 25.56 -29.00 38.04
N SER A 187 25.32 -29.82 37.01
CA SER A 187 26.40 -30.45 36.23
C SER A 187 27.16 -29.47 35.33
N VAL A 188 26.46 -28.44 34.80
CA VAL A 188 27.07 -27.40 33.95
C VAL A 188 27.87 -26.37 34.76
N ALA A 189 27.45 -26.07 35.99
CA ALA A 189 28.14 -25.13 36.86
C ALA A 189 29.52 -25.66 37.34
N ILE A 190 29.64 -26.96 37.60
CA ILE A 190 30.90 -27.58 38.05
C ILE A 190 31.92 -27.64 36.89
N LEU A 191 31.47 -27.79 35.65
CA LEU A 191 32.35 -27.81 34.48
C LEU A 191 32.85 -26.41 34.09
N PHE A 192 32.10 -25.34 34.39
CA PHE A 192 32.50 -23.95 34.09
C PHE A 192 33.51 -23.37 35.10
N VAL A 193 33.51 -23.85 36.35
CA VAL A 193 34.46 -23.40 37.38
C VAL A 193 35.84 -24.07 37.22
N ALA A 194 35.90 -25.26 36.63
CA ALA A 194 37.15 -26.00 36.42
C ALA A 194 37.99 -25.51 35.22
N THR A 195 37.46 -24.66 34.34
CA THR A 195 38.19 -24.11 33.19
C THR A 195 38.64 -22.65 33.37
N ARG A 196 38.60 -22.10 34.60
CA ARG A 196 38.95 -20.69 34.85
C ARG A 196 40.10 -20.45 35.84
N SER A 197 41.06 -21.37 35.93
CA SER A 197 42.30 -21.12 36.68
C SER A 197 43.53 -21.53 35.89
N ASN A 198 44.01 -20.63 35.02
CA ASN A 198 45.45 -20.46 34.85
C ASN A 198 45.74 -19.17 34.05
N GLY A 199 46.61 -18.31 34.59
CA GLY A 199 47.11 -17.15 33.88
C GLY A 199 47.29 -15.92 34.75
N SER A 200 48.16 -16.02 35.77
CA SER A 200 48.84 -14.84 36.31
C SER A 200 49.83 -14.34 35.27
N ASN A 201 49.69 -13.10 34.80
CA ASN A 201 50.79 -12.33 34.22
C ASN A 201 50.58 -10.84 34.47
N GLU A 202 51.55 -10.33 35.23
CA GLU A 202 52.17 -9.01 35.29
C GLU A 202 51.53 -7.76 34.65
N LEU A 203 51.72 -6.69 35.43
CA LEU A 203 51.40 -5.29 35.19
C LEU A 203 52.13 -4.74 33.95
N ALA A 204 51.36 -4.22 33.01
CA ALA A 204 51.83 -3.18 32.10
C ALA A 204 50.76 -2.09 32.04
N MET A 205 51.02 -1.00 32.76
CA MET A 205 50.27 0.24 32.73
C MET A 205 50.62 0.95 31.42
N THR A 206 49.87 0.68 30.35
CA THR A 206 49.92 1.48 29.13
C THR A 206 49.01 2.69 29.29
N ASP A 207 49.69 3.82 29.33
CA ASP A 207 49.26 5.20 29.08
C ASP A 207 47.87 5.35 28.43
N VAL A 208 46.98 6.05 29.13
CA VAL A 208 45.66 6.43 28.65
C VAL A 208 45.86 7.54 27.63
N SER A 209 46.06 7.16 26.36
CA SER A 209 45.88 8.09 25.26
C SER A 209 44.41 8.50 25.24
N SER A 210 44.13 9.64 25.86
CA SER A 210 42.85 10.33 25.78
C SER A 210 42.60 10.68 24.32
N ALA A 211 41.91 9.79 23.61
CA ALA A 211 41.28 10.14 22.35
C ALA A 211 40.43 11.40 22.60
N PRO A 212 40.49 12.40 21.71
CA PRO A 212 39.66 13.58 21.88
C PRO A 212 38.21 13.11 21.94
N VAL A 213 37.49 13.50 23.01
CA VAL A 213 36.04 13.37 23.05
C VAL A 213 35.53 14.29 21.95
N VAL A 214 35.31 13.74 20.76
CA VAL A 214 34.68 14.47 19.67
C VAL A 214 33.25 14.69 20.11
N ASP A 215 32.94 15.93 20.50
CA ASP A 215 31.59 16.39 20.77
C ASP A 215 30.82 16.36 19.43
N LEU A 216 30.26 15.19 19.12
CA LEU A 216 29.52 15.00 17.89
C LEU A 216 28.19 15.75 18.03
N ALA A 217 28.07 16.86 17.27
CA ALA A 217 26.85 17.65 17.17
C ALA A 217 25.58 16.77 17.09
N PRO A 218 24.44 17.22 17.67
CA PRO A 218 23.22 16.42 17.68
C PRO A 218 22.80 16.03 16.26
N VAL A 219 22.29 14.80 16.10
CA VAL A 219 21.76 14.36 14.80
C VAL A 219 20.54 15.20 14.46
N THR A 220 20.51 15.72 13.26
CA THR A 220 19.40 16.53 12.73
C THR A 220 19.03 16.03 11.35
N ILE A 221 17.86 16.43 10.87
CA ILE A 221 17.47 16.25 9.46
C ILE A 221 18.30 17.24 8.63
N SER A 222 19.21 16.74 7.81
CA SER A 222 20.09 17.57 6.96
C SER A 222 19.38 18.01 5.68
N ARG A 223 18.55 17.13 5.11
CA ARG A 223 17.84 17.39 3.85
C ARG A 223 16.49 16.67 3.83
N MET A 224 15.51 17.29 3.18
CA MET A 224 14.28 16.66 2.76
C MET A 224 14.00 17.06 1.31
N VAL A 225 13.47 16.12 0.54
CA VAL A 225 12.98 16.34 -0.83
C VAL A 225 11.70 15.55 -1.03
N SER A 226 10.78 16.07 -1.84
CA SER A 226 9.64 15.28 -2.28
C SER A 226 10.11 14.06 -3.07
N TYR A 227 9.37 12.96 -2.96
CA TYR A 227 9.67 11.70 -3.62
C TYR A 227 8.45 11.26 -4.43
N ASP A 228 8.49 11.55 -5.73
CA ASP A 228 7.45 11.16 -6.67
C ASP A 228 8.06 10.49 -7.92
N PRO A 229 8.45 9.22 -7.84
CA PRO A 229 9.11 8.54 -8.96
C PRO A 229 8.20 8.36 -10.20
N ASN A 230 6.89 8.58 -10.07
CA ASN A 230 5.90 8.41 -11.14
C ASN A 230 5.31 9.75 -11.63
N GLY A 231 5.86 10.89 -11.18
CA GLY A 231 5.50 12.22 -11.63
C GLY A 231 6.09 12.60 -12.98
N ASP A 232 5.58 13.68 -13.57
CA ASP A 232 6.10 14.27 -14.81
C ASP A 232 7.43 15.03 -14.60
N ASP A 233 7.72 15.49 -13.37
CA ASP A 233 8.98 16.15 -13.00
C ASP A 233 9.70 15.52 -11.77
N ALA A 234 9.16 14.40 -11.30
CA ALA A 234 9.57 13.66 -10.10
C ALA A 234 9.53 14.44 -8.76
N GLN A 235 8.79 15.55 -8.72
CA GLN A 235 8.63 16.40 -7.54
C GLN A 235 7.14 16.62 -7.23
N GLU A 236 6.86 16.90 -5.96
CA GLU A 236 5.51 17.19 -5.49
C GLU A 236 5.57 18.45 -4.62
N ASN A 237 5.13 19.57 -5.18
CA ASN A 237 5.10 20.88 -4.53
C ASN A 237 6.40 21.22 -3.77
N GLU A 238 7.57 20.99 -4.40
CA GLU A 238 8.90 21.11 -3.75
C GLU A 238 9.15 22.48 -3.10
N ALA A 239 8.53 23.54 -3.63
CA ALA A 239 8.57 24.89 -3.05
C ALA A 239 8.01 24.96 -1.60
N GLN A 240 7.29 23.94 -1.14
CA GLN A 240 6.73 23.84 0.21
C GLN A 240 7.55 22.94 1.15
N ILE A 241 8.56 22.20 0.66
CA ILE A 241 9.27 21.17 1.44
C ILE A 241 9.94 21.72 2.71
N TRP A 242 10.32 23.00 2.67
CA TRP A 242 10.92 23.70 3.81
C TRP A 242 9.98 23.81 5.01
N ALA A 243 8.65 23.79 4.80
CA ALA A 243 7.66 23.86 5.86
C ALA A 243 7.76 22.67 6.83
N LEU A 244 8.21 21.51 6.34
CA LEU A 244 8.28 20.29 7.15
C LEU A 244 9.27 20.36 8.33
N ARG A 245 10.16 21.36 8.34
CA ARG A 245 11.20 21.54 9.37
C ARG A 245 11.14 22.87 10.13
N ASP A 246 10.19 23.74 9.80
CA ASP A 246 10.15 25.09 10.39
C ASP A 246 9.47 25.14 11.78
N GLY A 247 8.80 24.04 12.18
CA GLY A 247 8.08 23.93 13.45
C GLY A 247 6.83 24.82 13.54
N ASN A 248 6.41 25.44 12.43
CA ASN A 248 5.28 26.35 12.41
C ASN A 248 3.99 25.58 12.04
N PRO A 249 2.98 25.51 12.93
CA PRO A 249 1.78 24.71 12.67
C PRO A 249 0.86 25.27 11.58
N LYS A 250 1.19 26.46 11.02
CA LYS A 250 0.44 27.14 9.96
C LYS A 250 0.98 26.85 8.56
N THR A 251 2.26 26.48 8.45
CA THR A 251 2.88 26.07 7.20
C THR A 251 2.70 24.56 7.06
N VAL A 252 2.58 24.10 5.82
CA VAL A 252 2.37 22.68 5.49
C VAL A 252 3.07 22.39 4.17
N TRP A 253 3.47 21.15 3.98
CA TRP A 253 3.70 20.58 2.66
C TRP A 253 2.48 19.75 2.28
N SER A 254 2.03 19.90 1.05
CA SER A 254 0.91 19.12 0.52
C SER A 254 1.28 18.46 -0.80
N THR A 255 0.76 17.25 -1.01
CA THR A 255 0.78 16.62 -2.32
C THR A 255 -0.11 17.39 -3.30
N ASP A 256 -0.10 16.99 -4.56
CA ASP A 256 -1.12 17.41 -5.50
C ASP A 256 -2.52 16.89 -5.14
N CYS A 257 -3.52 17.42 -5.85
CA CYS A 257 -4.91 16.99 -5.75
C CYS A 257 -5.17 15.80 -6.70
N TYR A 258 -5.65 14.69 -6.15
CA TYR A 258 -5.90 13.44 -6.87
C TYR A 258 -7.39 13.11 -6.99
N ALA A 259 -7.72 12.37 -8.05
CA ALA A 259 -9.06 11.87 -8.32
C ALA A 259 -9.57 10.86 -7.28
N ASN A 260 -8.66 10.16 -6.60
CA ASN A 260 -8.99 9.19 -5.56
C ASN A 260 -7.97 9.27 -4.40
N GLN A 261 -8.32 8.67 -3.25
CA GLN A 261 -7.49 8.65 -2.03
C GLN A 261 -6.18 7.86 -2.16
N PHE A 262 -6.00 7.13 -3.25
CA PHE A 262 -4.83 6.28 -3.53
C PHE A 262 -4.02 6.86 -4.70
N PHE A 263 -3.93 8.19 -4.81
CA PHE A 263 -3.08 8.91 -5.75
C PHE A 263 -3.41 8.71 -7.25
N GLY A 264 -4.62 8.23 -7.58
CA GLY A 264 -5.03 8.09 -8.98
C GLY A 264 -4.30 6.96 -9.69
N THR A 265 -3.39 7.34 -10.60
CA THR A 265 -2.51 6.42 -11.35
C THR A 265 -1.16 6.22 -10.66
N LYS A 266 -0.79 7.09 -9.72
CA LYS A 266 0.44 6.94 -8.93
C LYS A 266 0.17 5.92 -7.83
N GLU A 267 1.17 5.07 -7.52
CA GLU A 267 1.03 4.07 -6.46
C GLU A 267 1.22 4.67 -5.05
N TYR A 268 1.98 5.75 -4.98
CA TYR A 268 2.31 6.49 -3.78
C TYR A 268 3.00 7.81 -4.13
N VAL A 269 3.08 8.70 -3.15
CA VAL A 269 3.97 9.86 -3.12
C VAL A 269 4.66 9.85 -1.76
N GLY A 270 5.85 10.44 -1.65
CA GLY A 270 6.62 10.42 -0.42
C GLY A 270 7.46 11.65 -0.18
N VAL A 271 8.23 11.57 0.91
CA VAL A 271 9.29 12.51 1.26
C VAL A 271 10.52 11.69 1.60
N LEU A 272 11.62 11.95 0.89
CA LEU A 272 12.93 11.42 1.23
C LEU A 272 13.57 12.33 2.28
N ILE A 273 13.96 11.74 3.41
CA ILE A 273 14.54 12.42 4.56
C ILE A 273 15.98 11.91 4.71
N GLU A 274 16.93 12.82 4.76
CA GLU A 274 18.34 12.55 5.04
C GLU A 274 18.70 13.09 6.41
N LEU A 275 19.35 12.25 7.22
CA LEU A 275 19.89 12.60 8.52
C LEU A 275 21.36 13.02 8.37
N SER A 276 21.82 13.90 9.25
CA SER A 276 23.21 14.39 9.24
C SER A 276 24.25 13.28 9.45
N ARG A 277 23.84 12.15 10.04
CA ARG A 277 24.62 10.91 10.17
C ARG A 277 23.69 9.73 10.42
N ALA A 278 24.20 8.52 10.20
CA ALA A 278 23.49 7.29 10.52
C ALA A 278 23.20 7.22 12.03
N THR A 279 21.94 6.94 12.39
CA THR A 279 21.53 6.78 13.79
C THR A 279 20.26 5.93 13.92
N THR A 280 19.89 5.61 15.16
CA THR A 280 18.57 5.09 15.55
C THR A 280 17.76 6.20 16.21
N GLY A 281 16.44 6.04 16.30
CA GLY A 281 15.60 7.07 16.90
C GLY A 281 14.12 6.90 16.63
N THR A 282 13.38 7.98 16.81
CA THR A 282 11.94 8.04 16.54
C THR A 282 11.65 9.13 15.52
N LEU A 283 11.00 8.75 14.42
CA LEU A 283 10.42 9.68 13.45
C LEU A 283 8.98 10.00 13.85
N GLN A 284 8.63 11.28 13.88
CA GLN A 284 7.26 11.75 14.06
C GLN A 284 6.83 12.57 12.85
N VAL A 285 5.60 12.35 12.38
CA VAL A 285 5.03 13.01 11.20
C VAL A 285 3.67 13.57 11.57
N GLY A 286 3.53 14.89 11.59
CA GLY A 286 2.26 15.58 11.83
C GLY A 286 1.43 15.66 10.55
N ILE A 287 0.19 15.15 10.58
CA ILE A 287 -0.68 15.04 9.41
C ILE A 287 -1.97 15.80 9.68
N LYS A 288 -2.36 16.70 8.78
CA LYS A 288 -3.46 17.66 9.00
C LYS A 288 -4.84 17.17 8.54
N ASN A 289 -4.91 16.16 7.69
CA ASN A 289 -6.15 15.59 7.18
C ASN A 289 -6.12 14.06 7.16
N GLY A 290 -7.30 13.42 7.14
CA GLY A 290 -7.44 11.97 7.12
C GLY A 290 -8.56 11.51 6.17
N PRO A 291 -8.65 10.22 5.84
CA PRO A 291 -7.76 9.15 6.29
C PRO A 291 -6.32 9.29 5.75
N TRP A 292 -5.37 8.65 6.41
CA TRP A 292 -3.99 8.56 5.93
C TRP A 292 -3.41 7.19 6.24
N SER A 293 -2.58 6.69 5.32
CA SER A 293 -1.75 5.50 5.48
C SER A 293 -0.33 5.86 5.13
N LEU A 294 0.58 5.67 6.08
CA LEU A 294 2.00 5.98 5.93
C LEU A 294 2.84 4.73 6.11
N GLU A 295 3.91 4.65 5.34
CA GLU A 295 4.95 3.63 5.47
C GLU A 295 6.32 4.31 5.54
N ILE A 296 7.26 3.72 6.27
CA ILE A 296 8.66 4.14 6.24
C ILE A 296 9.56 3.02 5.76
N TYR A 297 10.58 3.40 5.01
CA TYR A 297 11.67 2.54 4.58
C TYR A 297 12.97 3.21 4.97
N THR A 298 13.98 2.42 5.33
CA THR A 298 15.22 2.94 5.90
C THR A 298 16.42 2.39 5.17
N ALA A 299 17.37 3.24 4.82
CA ALA A 299 18.62 2.86 4.20
C ALA A 299 19.81 3.54 4.91
N ASN A 300 20.97 2.91 4.82
CA ASN A 300 22.23 3.46 5.32
C ASN A 300 23.22 3.60 4.15
N GLY A 301 24.02 4.67 4.15
CA GLY A 301 25.01 4.96 3.12
C GLY A 301 24.47 5.66 1.87
N ALA A 302 23.40 5.14 1.24
CA ALA A 302 22.76 5.80 0.08
C ALA A 302 21.24 5.56 0.05
N ALA A 303 20.51 6.53 -0.50
CA ALA A 303 19.08 6.42 -0.78
C ALA A 303 18.84 5.78 -2.17
N PRO A 304 18.18 4.61 -2.26
CA PRO A 304 17.80 4.05 -3.54
C PRO A 304 16.78 4.90 -4.30
N ALA A 305 16.86 4.90 -5.63
CA ALA A 305 15.98 5.70 -6.48
C ALA A 305 14.55 5.14 -6.58
N LEU A 306 14.39 3.82 -6.53
CA LEU A 306 13.10 3.13 -6.65
C LEU A 306 12.73 2.45 -5.33
N LEU A 307 11.45 2.49 -4.95
CA LEU A 307 10.97 1.95 -3.67
C LEU A 307 11.32 0.47 -3.48
N GLU A 308 11.25 -0.34 -4.54
CA GLU A 308 11.56 -1.78 -4.49
C GLU A 308 12.99 -2.09 -4.02
N GLN A 309 13.91 -1.13 -4.15
CA GLN A 309 15.32 -1.27 -3.78
C GLN A 309 15.59 -0.90 -2.32
N TRP A 310 14.62 -0.31 -1.61
CA TRP A 310 14.78 0.05 -0.20
C TRP A 310 14.72 -1.15 0.74
N GLY A 311 14.28 -2.32 0.24
CA GLY A 311 14.11 -3.53 1.03
C GLY A 311 12.77 -3.57 1.77
N PRO A 312 12.67 -4.35 2.86
CA PRO A 312 11.41 -4.50 3.58
C PRO A 312 10.99 -3.19 4.26
N ARG A 313 9.69 -3.01 4.40
CA ARG A 313 9.09 -1.88 5.10
C ARG A 313 9.54 -1.86 6.57
N SER A 314 10.10 -0.74 7.02
CA SER A 314 10.61 -0.56 8.39
C SER A 314 9.50 -0.20 9.39
N GLY A 315 8.38 0.36 8.92
CA GLY A 315 7.24 0.71 9.76
C GLY A 315 6.02 1.13 8.93
N ALA A 316 4.84 1.03 9.52
CA ALA A 316 3.59 1.51 8.94
C ALA A 316 2.68 2.06 10.04
N ASP A 317 1.90 3.07 9.69
CA ASP A 317 0.89 3.65 10.55
C ASP A 317 -0.32 4.09 9.72
N TYR A 318 -1.50 4.06 10.33
CA TYR A 318 -2.76 4.37 9.68
C TYR A 318 -3.73 5.03 10.65
N ASN A 319 -4.44 6.05 10.17
CA ASN A 319 -5.55 6.63 10.92
C ASN A 319 -6.64 7.16 9.98
N THR A 320 -7.87 7.16 10.49
CA THR A 320 -9.02 7.77 9.79
C THR A 320 -9.13 9.27 10.05
N ARG A 321 -8.38 9.81 11.01
CA ARG A 321 -8.40 11.22 11.42
C ARG A 321 -6.99 11.81 11.34
N ARG A 322 -6.92 13.14 11.21
CA ARG A 322 -5.68 13.90 11.38
C ARG A 322 -5.01 13.56 12.72
N GLY A 323 -3.68 13.59 12.77
CA GLY A 323 -2.93 13.18 13.96
C GLY A 323 -1.43 13.21 13.73
N VAL A 324 -0.70 12.54 14.62
CA VAL A 324 0.74 12.35 14.50
C VAL A 324 1.01 10.87 14.30
N ALA A 325 1.71 10.51 13.22
CA ALA A 325 2.25 9.18 13.03
C ALA A 325 3.62 9.09 13.71
N GLN A 326 3.91 7.95 14.33
CA GLN A 326 5.16 7.73 15.05
C GLN A 326 5.81 6.41 14.65
N PHE A 327 7.07 6.47 14.23
CA PHE A 327 7.83 5.32 13.78
C PHE A 327 9.12 5.16 14.56
N VAL A 328 9.41 3.94 15.02
CA VAL A 328 10.66 3.61 15.70
C VAL A 328 11.68 3.11 14.68
N VAL A 329 12.78 3.85 14.52
CA VAL A 329 13.91 3.49 13.66
C VAL A 329 14.94 2.73 14.50
N SER A 330 14.87 1.40 14.42
CA SER A 330 15.65 0.49 15.27
C SER A 330 17.04 0.15 14.71
N ASN A 331 17.28 0.40 13.42
CA ASN A 331 18.55 0.15 12.76
C ASN A 331 19.28 1.46 12.47
N GLN A 332 20.62 1.42 12.46
CA GLN A 332 21.45 2.57 12.06
C GLN A 332 21.08 3.01 10.64
N THR A 333 20.46 4.19 10.54
CA THR A 333 19.81 4.69 9.32
C THR A 333 20.26 6.12 9.07
N GLN A 334 20.65 6.42 7.83
CA GLN A 334 20.93 7.78 7.39
C GLN A 334 19.80 8.33 6.51
N PHE A 335 19.11 7.47 5.76
CA PHE A 335 18.05 7.86 4.86
C PHE A 335 16.74 7.19 5.27
N VAL A 336 15.68 7.99 5.40
CA VAL A 336 14.33 7.51 5.65
C VAL A 336 13.45 7.95 4.49
N LEU A 337 12.82 7.01 3.80
CA LEU A 337 11.79 7.29 2.83
C LEU A 337 10.43 7.15 3.51
N LEU A 338 9.72 8.27 3.66
CA LEU A 338 8.33 8.33 4.08
C LEU A 338 7.44 8.19 2.86
N VAL A 339 6.53 7.22 2.85
CA VAL A 339 5.63 6.93 1.74
C VAL A 339 4.19 7.10 2.20
N LEU A 340 3.42 7.92 1.48
CA LEU A 340 1.98 8.05 1.64
C LEU A 340 1.29 7.05 0.69
N ARG A 341 0.44 6.18 1.24
CA ARG A 341 -0.33 5.15 0.52
C ARG A 341 -1.81 5.48 0.40
N GLU A 342 -2.32 6.29 1.32
CA GLU A 342 -3.69 6.79 1.31
C GLU A 342 -3.71 8.23 1.83
N VAL A 343 -4.56 9.08 1.24
CA VAL A 343 -4.72 10.48 1.63
C VAL A 343 -6.19 10.90 1.73
N GLY A 344 -6.44 11.84 2.63
CA GLY A 344 -7.77 12.35 2.91
C GLY A 344 -8.25 13.37 1.89
N THR A 345 -9.50 13.80 2.04
CA THR A 345 -10.04 14.91 1.26
C THR A 345 -9.45 16.24 1.72
N SER A 346 -9.38 17.22 0.81
CA SER A 346 -8.94 18.59 1.11
C SER A 346 -9.91 19.62 0.55
N LEU A 347 -10.13 20.70 1.31
CA LEU A 347 -10.93 21.84 0.87
C LEU A 347 -10.20 22.71 -0.16
N GLN A 348 -8.88 22.53 -0.32
CA GLN A 348 -8.09 23.21 -1.34
C GLN A 348 -8.23 22.55 -2.72
N CYS A 349 -8.86 21.38 -2.77
CA CYS A 349 -9.01 20.59 -3.97
C CYS A 349 -10.38 20.76 -4.63
N SER A 350 -10.42 20.54 -5.95
CA SER A 350 -11.66 20.54 -6.72
C SER A 350 -12.51 19.29 -6.46
N THR A 351 -13.80 19.35 -6.83
CA THR A 351 -14.69 18.18 -6.75
C THR A 351 -14.28 17.02 -7.66
N LYS A 352 -13.54 17.30 -8.74
CA LYS A 352 -13.01 16.27 -9.66
C LYS A 352 -11.84 15.51 -9.05
N ASN A 353 -10.99 16.21 -8.30
CA ASN A 353 -9.79 15.65 -7.68
C ASN A 353 -9.77 15.99 -6.18
N PRO A 354 -10.66 15.43 -5.34
CA PRO A 354 -10.90 15.96 -3.99
C PRO A 354 -9.86 15.51 -2.94
N TYR A 355 -8.88 14.68 -3.30
CA TYR A 355 -7.96 14.03 -2.36
C TYR A 355 -6.56 14.64 -2.38
N GLN A 356 -5.94 14.83 -1.21
CA GLN A 356 -4.62 15.43 -1.08
C GLN A 356 -4.01 15.06 0.27
N GLY A 357 -2.74 14.72 0.33
CA GLY A 357 -2.01 14.56 1.60
C GLY A 357 -1.52 15.90 2.13
N ILE A 358 -1.68 16.15 3.43
CA ILE A 358 -1.19 17.39 4.05
C ILE A 358 -0.34 17.04 5.27
N ILE A 359 0.96 17.28 5.17
CA ILE A 359 1.94 17.09 6.24
C ILE A 359 2.30 18.46 6.82
N GLN A 360 2.18 18.59 8.13
CA GLN A 360 2.54 19.78 8.88
C GLN A 360 4.05 19.82 9.14
N ASP A 361 4.57 18.77 9.75
CA ASP A 361 5.92 18.73 10.28
C ASP A 361 6.47 17.31 10.28
N ILE A 362 7.78 17.20 10.13
CA ILE A 362 8.53 15.96 10.27
C ILE A 362 9.67 16.22 11.26
N THR A 363 9.70 15.44 12.33
CA THR A 363 10.75 15.53 13.36
C THR A 363 11.40 14.18 13.57
N PHE A 364 12.69 14.18 13.85
CA PHE A 364 13.45 12.99 14.16
C PHE A 364 14.19 13.18 15.49
N ASN A 365 13.85 12.34 16.46
CA ASN A 365 14.50 12.32 17.77
C ASN A 365 15.49 11.17 17.80
N ALA A 366 16.79 11.48 17.69
CA ALA A 366 17.84 10.48 17.77
C ALA A 366 17.93 9.86 19.17
N ALA A 367 18.23 8.56 19.22
CA ALA A 367 18.37 7.78 20.44
C ALA A 367 19.76 7.89 21.08
#